data_AF-A0A0G4HDQ5-F1
#
_entry.id   AF-A0A0G4HDQ5-F1
#
_cell.length_a   1.000
_cell.length_b   1.000
_cell.length_c   1.000
_cell.angle_alpha   90.00
_cell.angle_beta   90.00
_cell.angle_gamma   90.00
#
_symmetry.space_group_name_H-M   'P 1'
#
loop_
_entity.id
_entity.type
_entity.pdbx_description
1 polymer ?
#
loop_
_entity_poly.entity_id
_entity_poly.type
_entity_poly.pdbx_seq_one_letter_code
_entity_poly.pdbx_strand_id
1 'polypeptide(L)'
;MEARVSQFLSDSQKPLDAKTLKEIDKLRKFLFKNQGYRFGDKEQGQLFEAVQTHASRLAASPEEAQRNAALQLVDDALKMPFNVFGTAHKKKLLNWYHKLTPDEKGGGKSTGDGEASRLHVDLIEISTSGTLTFMSADGETREVQADSLPESVDFKSVQEAFEKGMPVEAYIDPGTSAVISLEVTQQST
;
A
#
# COMPACT_ATOMS: atom_id res chain seq x y z
N MET A 1 16.61 77.15 9.70
CA MET A 1 15.97 75.82 9.64
C MET A 1 14.44 75.93 9.70
N GLU A 2 13.90 76.88 10.47
CA GLU A 2 12.45 77.09 10.66
C GLU A 2 11.62 77.46 9.42
N ALA A 3 12.18 78.21 8.47
CA ALA A 3 11.46 78.59 7.24
C ALA A 3 11.12 77.38 6.35
N ARG A 4 12.02 76.38 6.29
CA ARG A 4 11.77 75.13 5.55
C ARG A 4 10.73 74.27 6.26
N VAL A 5 10.76 74.24 7.59
CA VAL A 5 9.78 73.50 8.40
C VAL A 5 8.38 74.12 8.28
N SER A 6 8.30 75.46 8.28
CA SER A 6 7.03 76.18 8.10
C SER A 6 6.46 76.00 6.69
N GLN A 7 7.32 76.03 5.66
CA GLN A 7 6.92 75.76 4.28
C GLN A 7 6.41 74.31 4.11
N PHE A 8 7.11 73.33 4.70
CA PHE A 8 6.69 71.93 4.70
C PHE A 8 5.36 71.71 5.42
N LEU A 9 5.14 72.39 6.56
CA LEU A 9 3.88 72.33 7.30
C LEU A 9 2.73 72.92 6.45
N SER A 10 2.97 74.06 5.80
CA SER A 10 1.97 74.70 4.93
C SER A 10 1.65 73.85 3.70
N ASP A 11 2.63 73.17 3.12
CA ASP A 11 2.44 72.30 1.95
C ASP A 11 1.73 70.99 2.32
N SER A 12 1.94 70.46 3.53
CA SER A 12 1.27 69.25 4.01
C SER A 12 -0.18 69.47 4.47
N GLN A 13 -0.55 70.72 4.79
CA GLN A 13 -1.93 71.11 5.10
C GLN A 13 -2.76 71.49 3.87
N LYS A 14 -2.15 71.53 2.66
CA LYS A 14 -2.91 71.79 1.43
C LYS A 14 -3.91 70.66 1.21
N PRO A 15 -5.22 70.97 1.04
CA PRO A 15 -6.23 69.95 0.78
C PRO A 15 -5.86 69.23 -0.52
N LEU A 16 -6.09 67.90 -0.55
CA LEU A 16 -5.83 67.11 -1.75
C LEU A 16 -6.58 67.74 -2.93
N ASP A 17 -5.82 68.14 -3.95
CA ASP A 17 -6.38 68.69 -5.18
C ASP A 17 -7.45 67.75 -5.73
N ALA A 18 -8.57 68.30 -6.20
CA ALA A 18 -9.68 67.53 -6.76
C ALA A 18 -9.21 66.64 -7.93
N LYS A 19 -8.11 67.02 -8.59
CA LYS A 19 -7.43 66.19 -9.58
C LYS A 19 -6.76 64.97 -8.96
N THR A 20 -6.04 65.13 -7.86
CA THR A 20 -5.42 64.04 -7.09
C THR A 20 -6.46 63.04 -6.59
N LEU A 21 -7.61 63.51 -6.10
CA LEU A 21 -8.70 62.63 -5.68
C LEU A 21 -9.25 61.80 -6.86
N LYS A 22 -9.43 62.41 -8.03
CA LYS A 22 -9.85 61.69 -9.25
C LYS A 22 -8.83 60.67 -9.72
N GLU A 23 -7.54 60.98 -9.59
CA GLU A 23 -6.45 60.06 -9.95
C GLU A 23 -6.36 58.89 -8.97
N ILE A 24 -6.51 59.13 -7.66
CA ILE A 24 -6.60 58.08 -6.64
C ILE A 24 -7.79 57.15 -6.93
N ASP A 25 -8.93 57.71 -7.33
CA ASP A 25 -10.13 56.92 -7.60
C ASP A 25 -10.00 56.09 -8.89
N LYS A 26 -9.30 56.62 -9.92
CA LYS A 26 -8.89 55.85 -11.10
C LYS A 26 -7.93 54.72 -10.72
N LEU A 27 -6.95 54.99 -9.86
CA LEU A 27 -5.99 54.01 -9.39
C LEU A 27 -6.67 52.89 -8.59
N ARG A 28 -7.62 53.25 -7.72
CA ARG A 28 -8.46 52.30 -6.97
C ARG A 28 -9.27 51.41 -7.89
N LYS A 29 -9.92 51.98 -8.92
CA LYS A 29 -10.67 51.22 -9.93
C LYS A 29 -9.77 50.33 -10.78
N PHE A 30 -8.58 50.82 -11.14
CA PHE A 30 -7.59 50.04 -11.89
C PHE A 30 -7.09 48.85 -11.07
N LEU A 31 -6.68 49.08 -9.82
CA LEU A 31 -6.23 48.01 -8.93
C LEU A 31 -7.34 47.00 -8.68
N PHE A 32 -8.57 47.44 -8.41
CA PHE A 32 -9.71 46.55 -8.20
C PHE A 32 -10.01 45.68 -9.44
N LYS A 33 -10.01 46.27 -10.65
CA LYS A 33 -10.22 45.52 -11.90
C LYS A 33 -9.11 44.52 -12.20
N ASN A 34 -7.88 44.81 -11.77
CA ASN A 34 -6.71 43.95 -12.02
C ASN A 34 -6.39 43.00 -10.86
N GLN A 35 -7.15 43.03 -9.75
CA GLN A 35 -6.95 42.08 -8.64
C GLN A 35 -7.28 40.63 -9.03
N GLY A 36 -8.16 40.42 -10.02
CA GLY A 36 -8.43 39.10 -10.61
C GLY A 36 -7.64 38.78 -11.89
N TYR A 37 -6.96 39.77 -12.49
CA TYR A 37 -6.25 39.63 -13.76
C TYR A 37 -4.76 39.33 -13.50
N ARG A 38 -4.46 38.15 -12.96
CA ARG A 38 -3.07 37.65 -12.92
C ARG A 38 -2.83 36.51 -13.90
N PHE A 39 -3.85 35.68 -14.11
CA PHE A 39 -3.85 34.59 -15.07
C PHE A 39 -5.28 34.51 -15.64
N GLY A 40 -5.44 34.38 -16.95
CA GLY A 40 -6.75 34.08 -17.53
C GLY A 40 -7.18 32.67 -17.14
N ASP A 41 -8.45 32.33 -17.31
CA ASP A 41 -8.99 31.02 -16.93
C ASP A 41 -8.18 29.85 -17.53
N LYS A 42 -7.63 30.06 -18.73
CA LYS A 42 -6.74 29.12 -19.41
C LYS A 42 -5.41 28.94 -18.65
N GLU A 43 -4.73 30.03 -18.32
CA GLU A 43 -3.46 29.98 -17.59
C GLU A 43 -3.65 29.48 -16.15
N GLN A 44 -4.79 29.80 -15.52
CA GLN A 44 -5.17 29.24 -14.23
C GLN A 44 -5.37 27.73 -14.29
N GLY A 45 -6.05 27.23 -15.34
CA GLY A 45 -6.23 25.79 -15.57
C GLY A 45 -4.89 25.07 -15.77
N GLN A 46 -3.99 25.65 -16.55
CA GLN A 46 -2.64 25.10 -16.75
C GLN A 46 -1.83 25.07 -15.45
N LEU A 47 -1.91 26.12 -14.64
CA LEU A 47 -1.24 26.17 -13.35
C LEU A 47 -1.80 25.10 -12.40
N PHE A 48 -3.12 24.94 -12.37
CA PHE A 48 -3.78 23.91 -11.55
C PHE A 48 -3.35 22.50 -11.95
N GLU A 49 -3.34 22.20 -13.26
CA GLU A 49 -2.89 20.91 -13.79
C GLU A 49 -1.42 20.61 -13.45
N ALA A 50 -0.55 21.63 -13.57
CA ALA A 50 0.86 21.51 -13.21
C ALA A 50 1.06 21.23 -11.71
N VAL A 51 0.33 21.95 -10.85
CA VAL A 51 0.37 21.73 -9.39
C VAL A 51 -0.18 20.36 -9.04
N GLN A 52 -1.29 19.93 -9.64
CA GLN A 52 -1.87 18.61 -9.41
C GLN A 52 -0.92 17.50 -9.83
N THR A 53 -0.26 17.62 -10.98
CA THR A 53 0.75 16.65 -11.45
C THR A 53 1.93 16.58 -10.48
N HIS A 54 2.40 17.73 -10.01
CA HIS A 54 3.52 17.80 -9.06
C HIS A 54 3.13 17.23 -7.69
N ALA A 55 1.93 17.54 -7.20
CA ALA A 55 1.39 16.99 -5.96
C ALA A 55 1.24 15.48 -6.03
N SER A 56 0.73 14.92 -7.13
CA SER A 56 0.65 13.47 -7.35
C SER A 56 2.04 12.82 -7.40
N ARG A 57 3.04 13.49 -7.97
CA ARG A 57 4.44 13.00 -7.98
C ARG A 57 5.13 13.06 -6.61
N LEU A 58 4.75 14.01 -5.76
CA LEU A 58 5.25 14.13 -4.39
C LEU A 58 4.50 13.23 -3.40
N ALA A 59 3.21 13.01 -3.63
CA ALA A 59 2.39 12.10 -2.85
C ALA A 59 2.79 10.65 -3.08
N ALA A 60 3.22 10.31 -4.30
CA ALA A 60 3.88 9.04 -4.56
C ALA A 60 5.28 9.06 -3.94
N SER A 61 5.53 8.20 -2.95
CA SER A 61 6.91 7.92 -2.51
C SER A 61 7.75 7.49 -3.74
N PRO A 62 9.04 7.82 -3.82
CA PRO A 62 9.93 7.29 -4.87
C PRO A 62 9.81 5.76 -5.02
N GLU A 63 9.57 5.08 -3.90
CA GLU A 63 9.35 3.64 -3.83
C GLU A 63 8.01 3.21 -4.45
N GLU A 64 6.94 3.98 -4.26
CA GLU A 64 5.63 3.73 -4.89
C GLU A 64 5.67 3.99 -6.40
N ALA A 65 6.36 5.04 -6.83
CA ALA A 65 6.55 5.31 -8.25
C ALA A 65 7.32 4.18 -8.94
N GLN A 66 8.37 3.67 -8.29
CA GLN A 66 9.15 2.55 -8.79
C GLN A 66 8.36 1.23 -8.76
N ARG A 67 7.55 1.01 -7.72
CA ARG A 67 6.61 -0.12 -7.63
C ARG A 67 5.58 -0.10 -8.75
N ASN A 68 4.96 1.05 -9.02
CA ASN A 68 3.97 1.21 -10.09
C ASN A 68 4.58 0.98 -11.49
N ALA A 69 5.79 1.50 -11.72
CA ALA A 69 6.53 1.25 -12.97
C ALA A 69 6.89 -0.24 -13.14
N ALA A 70 7.32 -0.90 -12.06
CA ALA A 70 7.59 -2.34 -12.07
C ALA A 70 6.33 -3.17 -12.34
N LEU A 71 5.19 -2.78 -11.75
CA LEU A 71 3.91 -3.46 -11.95
C LEU A 71 3.43 -3.37 -13.41
N GLN A 72 3.55 -2.20 -14.04
CA GLN A 72 3.25 -2.02 -15.47
C GLN A 72 4.12 -2.94 -16.35
N LEU A 73 5.42 -3.02 -16.06
CA LEU A 73 6.33 -3.87 -16.82
C LEU A 73 6.00 -5.37 -16.68
N VAL A 74 5.67 -5.80 -15.46
CA VAL A 74 5.27 -7.19 -15.18
C VAL A 74 3.95 -7.53 -15.87
N ASP A 75 2.98 -6.61 -15.85
CA ASP A 75 1.68 -6.78 -16.54
C ASP A 75 1.87 -6.92 -18.06
N ASP A 76 2.68 -6.06 -18.67
CA ASP A 76 3.02 -6.16 -20.09
C ASP A 76 3.72 -7.48 -20.42
N ALA A 77 4.67 -7.91 -19.58
CA ALA A 77 5.36 -9.19 -19.77
C ALA A 77 4.43 -10.40 -19.66
N LEU A 78 3.40 -10.35 -18.80
CA LEU A 78 2.40 -11.42 -18.66
C LEU A 78 1.46 -11.50 -19.87
N LYS A 79 1.12 -10.36 -20.48
CA LYS A 79 0.30 -10.27 -21.71
C LYS A 79 1.00 -10.81 -22.95
N MET A 80 2.33 -10.84 -22.97
CA MET A 80 3.09 -11.35 -24.11
C MET A 80 2.86 -12.86 -24.33
N PRO A 81 2.82 -13.35 -25.58
CA PRO A 81 2.58 -14.76 -25.88
C PRO A 81 3.69 -15.69 -25.36
N PHE A 82 3.36 -16.99 -25.17
CA PHE A 82 4.27 -17.99 -24.57
C PHE A 82 5.50 -18.34 -25.43
N ASN A 83 5.54 -17.87 -26.67
CA ASN A 83 6.72 -17.94 -27.54
C ASN A 83 7.81 -16.92 -27.12
N VAL A 84 7.47 -15.89 -26.35
CA VAL A 84 8.42 -14.89 -25.82
C VAL A 84 8.82 -15.24 -24.39
N PHE A 85 7.85 -15.53 -23.52
CA PHE A 85 8.10 -15.96 -22.15
C PHE A 85 7.49 -17.35 -21.90
N GLY A 86 8.35 -18.33 -21.61
CA GLY A 86 7.91 -19.68 -21.26
C GLY A 86 7.14 -19.73 -19.92
N THR A 87 6.48 -20.86 -19.67
CA THR A 87 5.66 -21.10 -18.47
C THR A 87 6.40 -20.87 -17.16
N ALA A 88 7.67 -21.28 -17.05
CA ALA A 88 8.49 -21.03 -15.86
C ALA A 88 8.74 -19.54 -15.60
N HIS A 89 8.84 -18.73 -16.66
CA HIS A 89 9.09 -17.28 -16.56
C HIS A 89 7.79 -16.57 -16.18
N LYS A 90 6.68 -16.96 -16.81
CA LYS A 90 5.35 -16.42 -16.47
C LYS A 90 4.93 -16.74 -15.04
N LYS A 91 5.22 -17.95 -14.52
CA LYS A 91 4.96 -18.30 -13.11
C LYS A 91 5.72 -17.38 -12.15
N LYS A 92 6.97 -17.04 -12.46
CA LYS A 92 7.76 -16.06 -11.68
C LYS A 92 7.16 -14.65 -11.77
N LEU A 93 6.75 -14.22 -12.96
CA LEU A 93 6.12 -12.90 -13.17
C LEU A 93 4.77 -12.79 -12.44
N LEU A 94 3.94 -13.83 -12.43
CA LEU A 94 2.71 -13.90 -11.63
C LEU A 94 2.99 -13.71 -10.15
N ASN A 95 3.99 -14.42 -9.61
CA ASN A 95 4.40 -14.25 -8.21
C ASN A 95 4.88 -12.81 -7.91
N TRP A 96 5.57 -12.16 -8.86
CA TRP A 96 5.97 -10.76 -8.70
C TRP A 96 4.79 -9.80 -8.79
N TYR A 97 3.84 -10.07 -9.68
CA TYR A 97 2.61 -9.29 -9.81
C TYR A 97 1.85 -9.26 -8.48
N HIS A 98 1.62 -10.44 -7.87
CA HIS A 98 0.95 -10.54 -6.57
C HIS A 98 1.67 -9.77 -5.46
N LYS A 99 3.01 -9.81 -5.43
CA LYS A 99 3.81 -9.04 -4.44
C LYS A 99 3.74 -7.53 -4.66
N LEU A 100 3.56 -7.08 -5.90
CA LEU A 100 3.55 -5.67 -6.28
C LEU A 100 2.15 -5.08 -6.24
N THR A 101 1.07 -5.85 -6.35
CA THR A 101 -0.29 -5.38 -6.07
C THR A 101 -0.50 -5.23 -4.56
N PRO A 102 -0.91 -4.06 -4.06
CA PRO A 102 -1.38 -3.95 -2.68
C PRO A 102 -2.67 -4.77 -2.57
N ASP A 103 -2.67 -5.76 -1.67
CA ASP A 103 -3.87 -6.51 -1.35
C ASP A 103 -4.92 -5.55 -0.76
N GLU A 104 -5.96 -5.22 -1.52
CA GLU A 104 -7.19 -4.66 -0.96
C GLU A 104 -7.91 -5.70 -0.06
N LYS A 105 -7.48 -6.96 -0.08
CA LYS A 105 -7.85 -8.02 0.88
C LYS A 105 -6.73 -9.04 1.05
N GLY A 106 -5.94 -8.89 2.13
CA GLY A 106 -5.18 -9.96 2.78
C GLY A 106 -3.96 -10.51 2.03
N GLY A 107 -2.80 -10.53 2.70
CA GLY A 107 -1.64 -11.28 2.19
C GLY A 107 -0.27 -10.63 2.38
N GLY A 108 -0.12 -9.71 3.34
CA GLY A 108 1.17 -9.13 3.71
C GLY A 108 2.14 -10.17 4.28
N LYS A 109 2.89 -10.84 3.41
CA LYS A 109 4.10 -11.59 3.78
C LYS A 109 5.23 -10.59 4.00
N SER A 110 5.20 -9.91 5.14
CA SER A 110 6.31 -9.08 5.61
C SER A 110 7.45 -9.98 6.07
N THR A 111 8.52 -10.02 5.28
CA THR A 111 9.87 -10.35 5.75
C THR A 111 10.27 -9.30 6.77
N GLY A 112 10.21 -9.66 8.05
CA GLY A 112 10.70 -8.86 9.18
C GLY A 112 10.93 -9.79 10.37
N ASP A 113 12.16 -9.80 10.87
CA ASP A 113 12.66 -10.63 11.96
C ASP A 113 11.75 -10.67 13.20
N GLY A 114 11.72 -11.83 13.85
CA GLY A 114 11.80 -11.86 15.31
C GLY A 114 10.54 -12.19 16.12
N GLU A 115 9.64 -13.04 15.65
CA GLU A 115 8.79 -13.85 16.54
C GLU A 115 8.33 -15.10 15.77
N ALA A 116 8.60 -16.28 16.34
CA ALA A 116 8.37 -17.59 15.71
C ALA A 116 6.96 -17.67 15.10
N SER A 117 6.89 -17.47 13.79
CA SER A 117 5.65 -17.30 13.05
C SER A 117 5.02 -18.67 12.86
N ARG A 118 4.22 -19.11 13.83
CA ARG A 118 3.52 -20.39 13.80
C ARG A 118 2.52 -20.37 12.64
N LEU A 119 2.69 -21.26 11.67
CA LEU A 119 1.74 -21.41 10.57
C LEU A 119 0.59 -22.31 11.02
N HIS A 120 -0.62 -21.78 11.07
CA HIS A 120 -1.84 -22.53 11.31
C HIS A 120 -2.23 -23.31 10.06
N VAL A 121 -2.42 -24.63 10.20
CA VAL A 121 -2.80 -25.52 9.11
C VAL A 121 -3.81 -26.57 9.60
N ASP A 122 -4.73 -26.95 8.73
CA ASP A 122 -5.77 -27.94 9.02
C ASP A 122 -5.37 -29.30 8.45
N LEU A 123 -5.57 -30.37 9.22
CA LEU A 123 -5.34 -31.73 8.73
C LEU A 123 -6.46 -32.16 7.78
N ILE A 124 -6.10 -32.52 6.55
CA ILE A 124 -7.06 -32.91 5.50
C ILE A 124 -6.99 -34.39 5.17
N GLU A 125 -5.82 -35.02 5.28
CA GLU A 125 -5.65 -36.41 4.90
C GLU A 125 -4.60 -37.12 5.77
N ILE A 126 -4.88 -38.40 6.07
CA ILE A 126 -3.93 -39.32 6.67
C ILE A 126 -3.73 -40.48 5.68
N SER A 127 -2.54 -40.59 5.11
CA SER A 127 -2.18 -41.71 4.25
C SER A 127 -1.96 -42.98 5.06
N THR A 128 -2.27 -44.14 4.48
CA THR A 128 -1.94 -45.47 5.03
C THR A 128 -0.44 -45.69 5.24
N SER A 129 0.41 -44.86 4.64
CA SER A 129 1.86 -44.83 4.85
C SER A 129 2.29 -44.07 6.11
N GLY A 130 1.37 -43.47 6.87
CA GLY A 130 1.69 -42.64 8.02
C GLY A 130 2.10 -41.21 7.66
N THR A 131 1.70 -40.71 6.49
CA THR A 131 1.92 -39.30 6.09
C THR A 131 0.66 -38.50 6.38
N LEU A 132 0.82 -37.36 7.05
CA LEU A 132 -0.22 -36.39 7.37
C LEU A 132 -0.16 -35.24 6.38
N THR A 133 -1.27 -34.97 5.70
CA THR A 133 -1.39 -33.85 4.77
C THR A 133 -2.18 -32.73 5.43
N PHE A 134 -1.52 -31.61 5.65
CA PHE A 134 -2.11 -30.39 6.17
C PHE A 134 -2.35 -29.39 5.05
N MET A 135 -3.36 -28.53 5.18
CA MET A 135 -3.61 -27.44 4.25
C MET A 135 -3.66 -26.11 5.01
N SER A 136 -2.96 -25.11 4.49
CA SER A 136 -3.07 -23.75 5.00
C SER A 136 -4.33 -23.05 4.48
N ALA A 137 -4.74 -21.96 5.13
CA ALA A 137 -5.82 -21.10 4.65
C ALA A 137 -5.59 -20.56 3.22
N ASP A 138 -4.33 -20.49 2.77
CA ASP A 138 -3.94 -20.06 1.42
C ASP A 138 -4.09 -21.17 0.36
N GLY A 139 -4.51 -22.38 0.76
CA GLY A 139 -4.65 -23.55 -0.11
C GLY A 139 -3.35 -24.26 -0.43
N GLU A 140 -2.25 -23.96 0.28
CA GLU A 140 -1.00 -24.73 0.17
C GLU A 140 -1.11 -26.00 1.00
N THR A 141 -0.86 -27.15 0.38
CA THR A 141 -0.80 -28.45 1.06
C THR A 141 0.64 -28.77 1.49
N ARG A 142 0.80 -29.31 2.70
CA ARG A 142 2.08 -29.73 3.26
C ARG A 142 1.97 -31.13 3.82
N GLU A 143 2.91 -31.98 3.43
CA GLU A 143 3.01 -33.35 3.92
C GLU A 143 4.03 -33.43 5.04
N VAL A 144 3.65 -34.05 6.15
CA VAL A 144 4.49 -34.28 7.32
C VAL A 144 4.43 -35.77 7.66
N GLN A 145 5.57 -36.40 7.96
CA GLN A 145 5.57 -37.79 8.38
C GLN A 145 5.15 -37.91 9.85
N ALA A 146 4.37 -38.95 10.20
CA ALA A 146 3.97 -39.23 11.57
C ALA A 146 5.17 -39.36 12.52
N ASP A 147 6.29 -39.90 12.04
CA ASP A 147 7.54 -40.05 12.80
C ASP A 147 8.23 -38.71 13.13
N SER A 148 7.83 -37.63 12.46
CA SER A 148 8.34 -36.27 12.68
C SER A 148 7.45 -35.42 13.57
N LEU A 149 6.40 -36.00 14.15
CA LEU A 149 5.58 -35.36 15.16
C LEU A 149 6.38 -35.22 16.46
N PRO A 150 6.15 -34.14 17.24
CA PRO A 150 6.76 -33.99 18.54
C PRO A 150 6.26 -35.09 19.50
N GLU A 151 7.11 -35.53 20.43
CA GLU A 151 6.79 -36.59 21.41
C GLU A 151 5.55 -36.26 22.27
N SER A 152 5.12 -35.00 22.31
CA SER A 152 3.91 -34.54 22.99
C SER A 152 2.60 -34.88 22.26
N VAL A 153 2.66 -35.32 21.00
CA VAL A 153 1.50 -35.61 20.17
C VAL A 153 1.41 -37.12 19.92
N ASP A 154 0.36 -37.76 20.44
CA ASP A 154 0.10 -39.17 20.18
C ASP A 154 -0.63 -39.33 18.83
N PHE A 155 0.06 -39.89 17.84
CA PHE A 155 -0.48 -40.14 16.50
C PHE A 155 -1.81 -40.92 16.53
N LYS A 156 -1.99 -41.85 17.48
CA LYS A 156 -3.25 -42.62 17.58
C LYS A 156 -4.44 -41.73 17.94
N SER A 157 -4.21 -40.76 18.83
CA SER A 157 -5.26 -39.81 19.23
C SER A 157 -5.66 -38.90 18.07
N VAL A 158 -4.70 -38.49 17.24
CA VAL A 158 -4.92 -37.68 16.03
C VAL A 158 -5.68 -38.46 14.98
N GLN A 159 -5.29 -39.72 14.76
CA GLN A 159 -5.99 -40.61 13.83
C GLN A 159 -7.44 -40.85 14.26
N GLU A 160 -7.68 -41.16 15.54
CA GLU A 160 -9.05 -41.31 16.04
C GLU A 160 -9.87 -40.02 15.93
N ALA A 161 -9.25 -38.86 16.15
CA ALA A 161 -9.93 -37.57 16.02
C ALA A 161 -10.33 -37.30 14.57
N PHE A 162 -9.44 -37.59 13.63
CA PHE A 162 -9.69 -37.46 12.19
C PHE A 162 -10.77 -38.45 11.72
N GLU A 163 -10.73 -39.71 12.15
CA GLU A 163 -11.75 -40.72 11.82
C GLU A 163 -13.14 -40.37 12.38
N LYS A 164 -13.19 -39.68 13.53
CA LYS A 164 -14.43 -39.14 14.11
C LYS A 164 -14.92 -37.85 13.43
N GLY A 165 -14.19 -37.35 12.43
CA GLY A 165 -14.52 -36.13 11.70
C GLY A 165 -14.32 -34.85 12.51
N MET A 166 -13.49 -34.89 13.55
CA MET A 166 -13.17 -33.70 14.34
C MET A 166 -12.10 -32.86 13.62
N PRO A 167 -12.21 -31.52 13.65
CA PRO A 167 -11.19 -30.65 13.10
C PRO A 167 -9.90 -30.79 13.91
N VAL A 168 -8.82 -31.09 13.20
CA VAL A 168 -7.47 -31.20 13.77
C VAL A 168 -6.63 -30.07 13.19
N GLU A 169 -6.17 -29.18 14.07
CA GLU A 169 -5.38 -28.00 13.72
C GLU A 169 -3.94 -28.21 14.17
N ALA A 170 -2.98 -27.85 13.33
CA ALA A 170 -1.56 -27.95 13.65
C ALA A 170 -0.85 -26.61 13.42
N TYR A 171 0.15 -26.36 14.26
CA TYR A 171 1.05 -25.23 14.13
C TYR A 171 2.39 -25.73 13.62
N ILE A 172 2.76 -25.33 12.41
CA ILE A 172 4.01 -25.76 11.75
C ILE A 172 5.02 -24.62 11.75
N ASP A 173 6.29 -24.95 12.00
CA ASP A 173 7.41 -24.03 11.80
C ASP A 173 7.65 -23.82 10.29
N PRO A 174 7.53 -22.60 9.76
CA PRO A 174 7.75 -22.33 8.34
C PRO A 174 9.19 -22.60 7.88
N GLY A 175 10.18 -22.66 8.78
CA GLY A 175 11.58 -22.89 8.43
C GLY A 175 11.98 -24.36 8.30
N THR A 176 11.36 -25.24 9.08
CA THR A 176 11.75 -26.67 9.18
C THR A 176 10.64 -27.62 8.74
N SER A 177 9.43 -27.12 8.49
CA SER A 177 8.21 -27.91 8.26
C SER A 177 7.89 -28.88 9.40
N ALA A 178 8.49 -28.67 10.58
CA ALA A 178 8.22 -29.46 11.76
C ALA A 178 6.91 -29.00 12.43
N VAL A 179 6.11 -29.96 12.89
CA VAL A 179 4.91 -29.69 13.68
C VAL A 179 5.36 -29.29 15.09
N ILE A 180 4.99 -28.09 15.53
CA ILE A 180 5.33 -27.54 16.85
C ILE A 180 4.30 -27.99 17.88
N SER A 181 3.02 -27.91 17.53
CA SER A 181 1.90 -28.36 18.36
C SER A 181 0.71 -28.74 17.50
N LEU A 182 -0.10 -29.66 17.98
CA LEU A 182 -1.32 -30.12 17.33
C LEU A 182 -2.45 -30.02 18.35
N GLU A 183 -3.48 -29.26 18.01
CA GLU A 183 -4.65 -29.01 18.83
C GLU A 183 -5.85 -29.73 18.19
N VAL A 184 -6.51 -30.58 18.99
CA VAL A 184 -7.77 -31.21 18.60
C VAL A 184 -8.89 -30.38 19.21
N THR A 185 -9.59 -29.61 18.37
CA THR A 185 -10.71 -28.78 18.82
C THR A 185 -11.89 -29.69 19.16
N GLN A 186 -12.02 -30.08 20.42
CA GLN A 186 -13.24 -30.73 20.92
C GLN A 186 -14.37 -29.71 20.91
N GLN A 187 -15.31 -29.83 19.97
CA GLN A 187 -16.58 -29.12 20.09
C GLN A 187 -17.31 -29.67 21.32
N SER A 188 -17.29 -28.91 22.42
CA SER A 188 -18.24 -29.14 23.52
C SER A 188 -19.63 -28.80 23.00
N THR A 189 -20.45 -29.84 22.84
CA THR A 189 -21.92 -29.76 22.72
C THR A 189 -22.55 -28.95 23.83
#